data_AF-A0A6G0VP05-F1
#
_entry.id   AF-A0A6G0VP05-F1
#
_cell.length_a   1.000
_cell.length_b   1.000
_cell.length_c   1.000
_cell.angle_alpha   90.00
_cell.angle_beta   90.00
_cell.angle_gamma   90.00
#
_symmetry.space_group_name_H-M   'P 1'
#
loop_
_entity.id
_entity.type
_entity.pdbx_description
1 polymer ?
#
loop_
_entity_poly.entity_id
_entity_poly.type
_entity_poly.pdbx_seq_one_letter_code
_entity_poly.pdbx_strand_id
1 'polypeptide(L)'
;MKSNDDSDDIIMFNNQTIEKNTRKPYSHKEEISIVNYIIKNNNASKVTEITMWQNMERDRVCEYRIWQSMKQRYLKHIETDLNSGNNRFPFLSPEDLKLLQREFV
;
A
#
# COMPACT_ATOMS: atom_id res chain seq x y z
N MET A 1 -24.90 -12.91 12.88
CA MET A 1 -23.50 -12.49 12.70
C MET A 1 -23.52 -11.09 12.13
N LYS A 2 -22.71 -10.19 12.69
CA LYS A 2 -22.87 -8.73 12.61
C LYS A 2 -22.69 -8.22 11.17
N SER A 3 -23.73 -7.58 10.64
CA SER A 3 -23.75 -6.84 9.38
C SER A 3 -22.73 -5.71 9.42
N ASN A 4 -22.05 -5.46 8.30
CA ASN A 4 -21.50 -4.14 7.97
C ASN A 4 -21.60 -3.98 6.45
N ASP A 5 -22.58 -3.18 6.09
CA ASP A 5 -22.83 -2.53 4.82
C ASP A 5 -21.73 -1.48 4.58
N ASP A 6 -21.00 -1.59 3.47
CA ASP A 6 -20.31 -0.44 2.87
C ASP A 6 -20.27 -0.68 1.35
N SER A 7 -21.04 0.15 0.68
CA SER A 7 -21.30 0.20 -0.75
C SER A 7 -20.02 0.18 -1.60
N ASP A 8 -19.83 -0.87 -2.38
CA ASP A 8 -18.92 -0.85 -3.53
C ASP A 8 -19.73 -0.43 -4.76
N ASP A 9 -19.57 0.83 -5.19
CA ASP A 9 -20.14 1.37 -6.42
C ASP A 9 -19.77 0.47 -7.61
N ILE A 10 -20.77 -0.24 -8.14
CA ILE A 10 -20.66 -1.14 -9.28
C ILE A 10 -20.45 -0.29 -10.55
N ILE A 11 -19.21 -0.18 -11.03
CA ILE A 11 -18.94 0.26 -12.40
C ILE A 11 -18.91 -0.98 -13.30
N MET A 12 -20.02 -1.25 -13.99
CA MET A 12 -20.10 -2.30 -14.99
C MET A 12 -19.32 -1.91 -16.25
N PHE A 13 -18.27 -2.66 -16.59
CA PHE A 13 -17.68 -2.65 -17.93
C PHE A 13 -17.88 -4.02 -18.62
N ASN A 14 -18.35 -3.93 -19.86
CA ASN A 14 -18.97 -4.98 -20.66
C ASN A 14 -18.17 -6.29 -20.82
N ASN A 15 -18.88 -7.41 -20.62
CA ASN A 15 -18.74 -8.71 -21.29
C ASN A 15 -17.39 -9.44 -21.27
N GLN A 16 -16.75 -9.56 -20.11
CA GLN A 16 -15.82 -10.67 -19.88
C GLN A 16 -16.18 -11.38 -18.58
N THR A 17 -16.40 -12.68 -18.67
CA THR A 17 -16.64 -13.56 -17.52
C THR A 17 -15.44 -13.51 -16.59
N ILE A 18 -15.53 -12.69 -15.54
CA ILE A 18 -14.47 -12.59 -14.52
C ILE A 18 -14.55 -13.85 -13.66
N GLU A 19 -13.55 -14.71 -13.83
CA GLU A 19 -13.33 -15.87 -12.98
C GLU A 19 -13.36 -15.44 -11.52
N LYS A 20 -14.27 -16.02 -10.75
CA LYS A 20 -14.60 -15.63 -9.37
C LYS A 20 -13.52 -16.10 -8.40
N ASN A 21 -12.29 -15.63 -8.56
CA ASN A 21 -11.23 -15.71 -7.54
C ASN A 21 -10.06 -14.73 -7.83
N THR A 22 -10.36 -13.43 -7.96
CA THR A 22 -9.45 -12.44 -8.57
C THR A 22 -8.50 -11.71 -7.62
N ARG A 23 -8.42 -12.05 -6.33
CA ARG A 23 -7.52 -11.36 -5.41
C ARG A 23 -6.06 -11.75 -5.67
N LYS A 24 -5.41 -11.09 -6.63
CA LYS A 24 -3.97 -11.20 -6.84
C LYS A 24 -3.24 -10.83 -5.54
N PRO A 25 -2.40 -11.70 -4.97
CA PRO A 25 -1.59 -11.36 -3.81
C PRO A 25 -0.63 -10.21 -4.15
N TYR A 26 -0.29 -9.38 -3.16
CA TYR A 26 0.76 -8.38 -3.34
C TYR A 26 2.10 -9.08 -3.53
N SER A 27 2.75 -8.78 -4.64
CA SER A 27 4.11 -9.24 -4.92
C SER A 27 5.11 -8.45 -4.10
N HIS A 28 6.24 -9.07 -3.78
CA HIS A 28 7.30 -8.39 -3.07
C HIS A 28 7.80 -7.14 -3.81
N LYS A 29 7.83 -7.18 -5.15
CA LYS A 29 8.12 -6.02 -6.00
C LYS A 29 7.13 -4.86 -5.80
N GLU A 30 5.83 -5.15 -5.65
CA GLU A 30 4.82 -4.10 -5.40
C GLU A 30 5.05 -3.45 -4.03
N GLU A 31 5.35 -4.24 -2.99
CA GLU A 31 5.67 -3.72 -1.66
C GLU A 31 6.94 -2.87 -1.65
N ILE A 32 7.98 -3.32 -2.37
CA ILE A 32 9.21 -2.53 -2.59
C ILE A 32 8.88 -1.19 -3.26
N SER A 33 8.07 -1.20 -4.32
CA SER A 33 7.68 0.03 -5.03
C SER A 33 6.92 1.00 -4.12
N ILE A 34 6.02 0.48 -3.27
CA ILE A 34 5.28 1.29 -2.29
C ILE A 34 6.25 1.97 -1.32
N VAL A 35 7.13 1.18 -0.68
CA VAL A 35 8.11 1.68 0.30
C VAL A 35 9.08 2.68 -0.35
N ASN A 36 9.61 2.36 -1.52
CA ASN A 36 10.52 3.22 -2.27
C ASN A 36 9.88 4.56 -2.62
N TYR A 37 8.60 4.56 -3.01
CA TYR A 37 7.89 5.81 -3.29
C TYR A 37 7.77 6.70 -2.06
N ILE A 38 7.46 6.12 -0.89
CA ILE A 38 7.33 6.86 0.38
C ILE A 38 8.66 7.53 0.74
N ILE A 39 9.77 6.79 0.64
CA ILE A 39 11.13 7.29 0.93
C ILE A 39 11.52 8.39 -0.05
N LYS A 40 11.35 8.15 -1.37
CA LYS A 40 11.70 9.11 -2.41
C LYS A 40 10.97 10.44 -2.25
N ASN A 41 9.74 10.41 -1.78
CA ASN A 41 8.96 11.62 -1.58
C ASN A 41 9.25 12.29 -0.23
N ASN A 42 10.19 11.77 0.58
CA ASN A 42 10.52 12.21 1.94
C ASN A 42 9.27 12.45 2.80
N ASN A 43 8.22 11.68 2.52
CA ASN A 43 6.84 11.94 2.93
C ASN A 43 6.43 11.01 4.08
N ALA A 44 7.37 10.58 4.93
CA ALA A 44 7.04 9.74 6.09
C ALA A 44 5.96 10.40 6.96
N SER A 45 6.02 11.73 7.13
CA SER A 45 4.99 12.54 7.80
C SER A 45 3.64 12.55 7.10
N LYS A 46 3.59 12.25 5.80
CA LYS A 46 2.37 12.24 4.96
C LYS A 46 1.86 10.83 4.66
N VAL A 47 2.46 9.78 5.23
CA VAL A 47 1.96 8.40 5.10
C VAL A 47 0.51 8.29 5.61
N THR A 48 0.14 9.18 6.55
CA THR A 48 -1.22 9.32 7.08
C THR A 48 -2.20 9.97 6.09
N GLU A 49 -1.73 10.82 5.18
CA GLU A 49 -2.57 11.59 4.25
C GLU A 49 -3.06 10.73 3.08
N ILE A 50 -4.37 10.77 2.80
CA ILE A 50 -5.00 10.08 1.67
C ILE A 50 -4.40 10.53 0.33
N THR A 51 -4.04 11.81 0.23
CA THR A 51 -3.47 12.43 -0.97
C THR A 51 -2.18 11.74 -1.43
N MET A 52 -1.33 11.26 -0.51
CA MET A 52 -0.11 10.53 -0.87
C MET A 52 -0.47 9.25 -1.64
N TRP A 53 -1.42 8.47 -1.13
CA TRP A 53 -1.84 7.21 -1.73
C TRP A 53 -2.52 7.42 -3.08
N GLN A 54 -3.34 8.47 -3.22
CA GLN A 54 -3.94 8.85 -4.50
C GLN A 54 -2.88 9.26 -5.53
N ASN A 55 -1.82 9.95 -5.10
CA ASN A 55 -0.70 10.26 -5.98
C ASN A 55 0.04 8.99 -6.42
N MET A 56 0.22 8.01 -5.53
CA MET A 56 0.82 6.71 -5.89
C MET A 56 0.01 5.94 -6.94
N GLU A 57 -1.32 6.00 -6.85
CA GLU A 57 -2.20 5.42 -7.86
C GLU A 57 -2.10 6.16 -9.19
N ARG A 58 -2.10 7.51 -9.16
CA ARG A 58 -1.91 8.34 -10.35
C ARG A 58 -0.58 8.04 -11.04
N ASP A 59 0.47 7.87 -10.25
CA ASP A 59 1.83 7.56 -10.72
C ASP A 59 2.01 6.08 -11.08
N ARG A 60 0.94 5.27 -10.96
CA ARG A 60 0.92 3.84 -11.28
C ARG A 60 2.05 3.06 -10.59
N VAL A 61 2.35 3.41 -9.34
CA VAL A 61 3.37 2.71 -8.52
C VAL A 61 3.08 1.20 -8.45
N CYS A 62 1.80 0.84 -8.45
CA CYS A 62 1.33 -0.52 -8.65
C CYS A 62 0.27 -0.52 -9.77
N GLU A 63 0.63 -1.06 -10.94
CA GLU A 63 -0.15 -0.95 -12.19
C GLU A 63 -1.62 -1.38 -12.09
N TYR A 64 -1.95 -2.31 -11.18
CA TYR A 64 -3.28 -2.90 -11.03
C TYR A 64 -3.87 -2.72 -9.62
N ARG A 65 -3.34 -1.78 -8.82
CA ARG A 65 -3.80 -1.56 -7.45
C ARG A 65 -4.35 -0.16 -7.30
N ILE A 66 -5.40 -0.07 -6.50
CA ILE A 66 -5.97 1.20 -6.09
C ILE A 66 -5.32 1.71 -4.81
N TRP A 67 -5.37 3.01 -4.60
CA TRP A 67 -4.76 3.67 -3.44
C TRP A 67 -5.22 3.08 -2.10
N GLN A 68 -6.49 2.71 -1.97
CA GLN A 68 -7.06 2.09 -0.75
C GLN A 68 -6.39 0.75 -0.44
N SER A 69 -6.18 -0.07 -1.47
CA SER A 69 -5.53 -1.36 -1.33
C SER A 69 -4.05 -1.20 -0.96
N MET A 70 -3.36 -0.21 -1.53
CA MET A 70 -1.96 0.08 -1.23
C MET A 70 -1.80 0.55 0.22
N LYS A 71 -2.66 1.47 0.66
CA LYS A 71 -2.70 1.95 2.05
C LYS A 71 -2.94 0.81 3.04
N GLN A 72 -3.96 -0.01 2.79
CA GLN A 72 -4.26 -1.15 3.67
C GLN A 72 -3.11 -2.15 3.73
N ARG A 73 -2.44 -2.43 2.58
CA ARG A 73 -1.29 -3.33 2.53
C ARG A 73 -0.13 -2.78 3.36
N TYR A 74 0.10 -1.47 3.29
CA TYR A 74 1.13 -0.83 4.06
C TYR A 74 0.89 -0.97 5.56
N LEU A 75 -0.27 -0.54 6.05
CA LEU A 75 -0.61 -0.54 7.48
C LEU A 75 -0.62 -1.95 8.11
N LYS A 76 -1.15 -2.95 7.40
CA LYS A 76 -1.32 -4.30 7.97
C LYS A 76 -0.09 -5.20 7.87
N HIS A 77 0.77 -4.98 6.88
CA HIS A 77 1.87 -5.90 6.58
C HIS A 77 3.21 -5.18 6.58
N ILE A 78 3.35 -4.13 5.77
CA ILE A 78 4.63 -3.43 5.59
C ILE A 78 5.05 -2.75 6.90
N GLU A 79 4.16 -2.02 7.56
CA GLU A 79 4.45 -1.35 8.83
C GLU A 79 4.86 -2.33 9.93
N THR A 80 4.16 -3.46 10.03
CA THR A 80 4.51 -4.52 10.99
C THR A 80 5.89 -5.12 10.67
N ASP A 81 6.20 -5.36 9.40
CA ASP A 81 7.51 -5.87 8.97
C ASP A 81 8.63 -4.86 9.26
N LEU A 82 8.37 -3.57 9.05
CA LEU A 82 9.30 -2.47 9.34
C LEU A 82 9.58 -2.34 10.84
N ASN A 83 8.55 -2.48 11.67
CA ASN A 83 8.68 -2.41 13.13
C ASN A 83 9.30 -3.68 13.72
N SER A 84 9.08 -4.84 13.08
CA SER A 84 9.64 -6.12 13.50
C SER A 84 11.16 -6.21 13.27
N GLY A 85 11.79 -5.20 12.67
CA GLY A 85 13.23 -5.20 12.39
C GLY A 85 13.65 -6.27 11.37
N ASN A 86 12.71 -6.77 10.58
CA ASN A 86 12.98 -7.83 9.63
C ASN A 86 13.64 -7.25 8.37
N ASN A 87 14.69 -7.91 7.85
CA ASN A 87 15.43 -7.46 6.65
C ASN A 87 14.65 -7.77 5.34
N ARG A 88 13.33 -7.58 5.36
CA ARG A 88 12.45 -7.87 4.23
C ARG A 88 12.65 -6.87 3.10
N PHE A 89 13.16 -5.67 3.41
CA PHE A 89 13.45 -4.63 2.44
C PHE A 89 14.96 -4.32 2.46
N PRO A 90 15.78 -5.06 1.69
CA PRO A 90 17.25 -4.98 1.76
C PRO A 90 17.82 -3.64 1.27
N PHE A 91 16.99 -2.79 0.66
CA PHE A 91 17.35 -1.46 0.19
C PHE A 91 17.08 -0.35 1.22
N LEU A 92 16.43 -0.68 2.36
CA LEU A 92 16.17 0.30 3.41
C LEU A 92 17.45 0.61 4.18
N SER A 93 17.86 1.88 4.18
CA SER A 93 18.87 2.35 5.11
C SER A 93 18.30 2.36 6.54
N PRO A 94 19.10 2.13 7.58
CA PRO A 94 18.68 2.35 8.97
C PRO A 94 18.17 3.79 9.23
N GLU A 95 18.58 4.76 8.39
CA GLU A 95 18.06 6.13 8.43
C GLU A 95 16.63 6.23 7.88
N ASP A 96 16.34 5.59 6.75
CA ASP A 96 14.99 5.51 6.18
C ASP A 96 14.04 4.75 7.11
N LEU A 97 14.52 3.69 7.76
CA LEU A 97 13.75 2.94 8.75
C LEU A 97 13.37 3.83 9.94
N LYS A 98 14.31 4.61 10.45
CA LYS A 98 14.04 5.58 11.53
C LYS A 98 13.07 6.67 11.09
N LEU A 99 13.16 7.12 9.85
CA LEU A 99 12.22 8.11 9.28
C LEU A 99 10.79 7.54 9.26
N LEU A 100 10.62 6.28 8.87
CA LEU A 100 9.31 5.61 8.83
C LEU A 100 8.76 5.28 10.23
N GLN A 101 9.61 5.02 11.23
CA GLN A 101 9.21 4.71 12.60
C GLN A 101 8.90 5.95 13.46
N ARG A 102 9.60 7.07 13.21
CA ARG A 102 9.55 8.26 14.08
C ARG A 102 8.26 9.06 13.99
N GLU A 103 7.53 8.96 12.88
CA GLU A 103 6.33 9.77 12.62
C GLU A 103 5.04 9.20 13.25
N PHE A 104 5.12 8.08 13.98
CA PHE A 104 3.99 7.43 14.64
C PHE A 104 4.00 7.58 16.18
N VAL A 105 4.79 8.50 16.75
CA VAL A 105 4.83 8.82 18.20
C VAL A 105 3.93 10.01 18.53
#